data_AF-A0A1Q3P3F4-F1
#
_entry.id   AF-A0A1Q3P3F4-F1
#
_cell.length_a   1.000
_cell.length_b   1.000
_cell.length_c   1.000
_cell.angle_alpha   90.00
_cell.angle_beta   90.00
_cell.angle_gamma   90.00
#
_symmetry.space_group_name_H-M   'P 1'
#
loop_
_entity.id
_entity.type
_entity.pdbx_description
1 polymer ?
#
loop_
_entity_poly.entity_id
_entity_poly.type
_entity_poly.pdbx_seq_one_letter_code
_entity_poly.pdbx_strand_id
1 'polypeptide(L)' 'MPYNKITDLPDGVKKHLPKHAQEIYLESFNHAWEEYRQKSKRRTDESLEQISHKVAWSAVKKKYHKVGTDWKEK' A
#
# COMPACT_ATOMS: atom_id res chain seq x y z
N MET A 1 7.04 -6.09 -7.51
CA MET A 1 8.06 -5.04 -7.80
C MET A 1 7.68 -3.77 -7.07
N PRO A 2 8.61 -2.90 -6.62
CA PRO A 2 8.25 -1.59 -6.08
C PRO A 2 7.56 -0.74 -7.15
N TYR A 3 6.61 0.10 -6.73
CA TYR A 3 5.90 1.00 -7.64
C TYR A 3 6.73 2.27 -7.84
N ASN A 4 6.92 2.68 -9.09
CA ASN A 4 7.67 3.90 -9.41
C ASN A 4 6.78 5.15 -9.36
N LYS A 5 5.49 5.02 -9.70
CA LYS A 5 4.54 6.13 -9.74
C LYS A 5 3.18 5.70 -9.23
N ILE A 6 2.41 6.67 -8.72
CA ILE A 6 1.02 6.45 -8.29
C ILE A 6 0.12 5.93 -9.42
N THR A 7 0.49 6.15 -10.68
CA THR A 7 -0.20 5.66 -11.87
C THR A 7 -0.03 4.15 -12.10
N ASP A 8 1.02 3.55 -11.56
CA ASP A 8 1.28 2.11 -11.64
C ASP A 8 0.50 1.32 -10.57
N LEU A 9 -0.15 2.01 -9.63
CA LEU A 9 -0.96 1.37 -8.61
C LEU A 9 -2.17 0.65 -9.22
N PRO A 10 -2.74 -0.35 -8.51
CA PRO A 10 -3.93 -1.05 -8.96
C PRO A 10 -5.10 -0.08 -9.21
N ASP A 11 -5.94 -0.34 -10.22
CA ASP A 11 -7.10 0.50 -10.53
C ASP A 11 -8.05 0.70 -9.36
N GLY A 12 -8.23 -0.33 -8.52
CA GLY A 12 -9.03 -0.22 -7.29
C GLY A 12 -8.42 0.73 -6.25
N VAL A 13 -7.13 1.02 -6.32
CA VAL A 13 -6.49 2.06 -5.51
C VAL A 13 -6.67 3.40 -6.20
N LYS A 14 -6.28 3.51 -7.47
CA LYS A 14 -6.30 4.78 -8.22
C LYS A 14 -7.68 5.41 -8.36
N LYS A 15 -8.73 4.60 -8.53
CA LYS A 15 -10.11 5.10 -8.72
C LYS A 15 -10.79 5.53 -7.44
N HIS A 16 -10.42 4.95 -6.31
CA HIS A 16 -11.13 5.13 -5.03
C HIS A 16 -10.36 5.94 -4.00
N LEU A 17 -9.04 6.12 -4.19
CA LEU A 17 -8.19 6.87 -3.27
C LEU A 17 -7.85 8.24 -3.87
N PRO A 18 -7.90 9.31 -3.06
CA PRO A 18 -7.37 10.61 -3.45
C PRO A 18 -5.85 10.54 -3.67
N LYS A 19 -5.31 11.48 -4.45
CA LYS A 19 -3.89 11.51 -4.86
C LYS A 19 -2.93 11.34 -3.67
N HIS A 20 -3.17 12.06 -2.57
CA HIS A 20 -2.32 11.97 -1.39
C HIS A 20 -2.30 10.58 -0.75
N ALA A 21 -3.45 9.89 -0.73
CA ALA A 21 -3.54 8.52 -0.24
C ALA A 21 -2.81 7.52 -1.17
N GLN A 22 -2.80 7.77 -2.48
CA GLN A 22 -2.01 6.99 -3.44
C GLN A 22 -0.51 7.15 -3.19
N GLU A 23 -0.05 8.37 -2.88
CA GLU A 23 1.35 8.64 -2.54
C GLU A 23 1.77 7.89 -1.27
N ILE A 24 0.95 7.95 -0.21
CA ILE A 24 1.18 7.20 1.03
C ILE A 24 1.24 5.69 0.76
N TYR A 25 0.34 5.18 -0.10
CA TYR A 25 0.32 3.78 -0.48
C TYR A 25 1.64 3.36 -1.14
N LEU A 26 2.09 4.14 -2.13
CA LEU A 26 3.32 3.86 -2.87
C LEU A 26 4.55 3.90 -1.98
N GLU A 27 4.68 4.93 -1.15
CA GLU A 27 5.81 5.08 -0.23
C GLU A 27 5.85 3.92 0.78
N SER A 28 4.70 3.60 1.37
CA SER A 28 4.57 2.51 2.35
C SER A 28 4.82 1.14 1.72
N PHE A 29 4.38 0.93 0.47
CA PHE A 29 4.66 -0.30 -0.28
C PHE A 29 6.16 -0.46 -0.52
N ASN A 30 6.82 0.59 -1.01
CA ASN A 30 8.24 0.57 -1.32
C ASN A 30 9.08 0.37 -0.05
N HIS A 31 8.73 1.04 1.05
CA HIS A 31 9.36 0.85 2.34
C HIS A 31 9.21 -0.61 2.83
N ALA A 32 7.99 -1.17 2.79
CA ALA A 32 7.75 -2.55 3.17
C ALA A 32 8.48 -3.54 2.25
N TRP A 33 8.55 -3.27 0.95
CA TRP A 33 9.25 -4.10 -0.01
C TRP A 33 10.74 -4.21 0.33
N GLU A 34 11.37 -3.11 0.73
CA GLU A 34 12.76 -3.08 1.17
C GLU A 34 12.94 -3.76 2.54
N GLU A 35 12.06 -3.48 3.49
CA GLU A 35 12.11 -4.02 4.85
C GLU A 35 11.97 -5.55 4.86
N TYR A 36 11.01 -6.09 4.12
CA TYR A 36 10.72 -7.53 4.03
C TYR A 36 11.44 -8.23 2.87
N ARG A 37 12.35 -7.53 2.16
CA ARG A 37 13.11 -8.09 1.03
C ARG A 37 13.79 -9.40 1.42
N GLN A 38 14.36 -9.45 2.62
CA GLN A 38 14.97 -10.64 3.18
C GLN A 38 13.91 -11.64 3.66
N LYS A 39 13.92 -12.85 3.10
CA LYS A 39 12.98 -13.93 3.44
C LYS A 39 13.01 -14.29 4.94
N SER A 40 14.19 -14.22 5.57
CA SER A 40 14.38 -14.46 7.01
C SER A 40 13.66 -13.45 7.92
N LYS A 41 13.30 -12.28 7.41
CA LYS A 41 12.49 -11.29 8.14
C LYS A 41 10.98 -11.54 8.01
N ARG A 42 10.57 -12.42 7.10
CA ARG A 42 9.16 -12.75 6.88
C ARG A 42 8.77 -13.87 7.85
N ARG A 43 7.79 -13.61 8.70
CA ARG A 43 7.25 -14.59 9.67
C ARG A 43 6.18 -15.51 9.06
N THR A 44 5.79 -15.27 7.82
CA THR A 44 4.68 -15.96 7.14
C THR A 44 5.15 -16.45 5.78
N ASP A 45 4.51 -17.51 5.27
CA ASP A 45 4.74 -18.05 3.91
C ASP A 45 4.22 -17.10 2.80
N GLU A 46 3.74 -15.91 3.18
CA GLU A 46 3.25 -14.90 2.25
C GLU A 46 4.36 -14.36 1.35
N SER A 47 3.99 -14.09 0.10
CA SER A 47 4.89 -13.43 -0.84
C SER A 47 5.21 -12.02 -0.37
N LEU A 48 6.43 -11.55 -0.66
CA LEU A 48 6.89 -10.18 -0.35
C LEU A 48 5.86 -9.14 -0.78
N GLU A 49 5.31 -9.33 -1.98
CA GLU A 49 4.29 -8.45 -2.56
C GLU A 49 3.01 -8.39 -1.74
N GLN A 50 2.52 -9.53 -1.23
CA GLN A 50 1.32 -9.58 -0.39
C GLN A 50 1.55 -8.82 0.93
N ILE A 51 2.72 -8.99 1.55
CA ILE A 51 3.08 -8.27 2.77
C ILE A 51 3.17 -6.78 2.50
N SER A 52 3.86 -6.37 1.43
CA SER A 52 3.98 -4.96 1.02
C SER A 52 2.62 -4.33 0.75
N HIS A 53 1.70 -5.04 0.08
CA HIS A 53 0.33 -4.59 -0.13
C HIS A 53 -0.43 -4.42 1.19
N LYS A 54 -0.31 -5.35 2.13
CA LYS A 54 -0.94 -5.25 3.46
C LYS A 54 -0.44 -4.04 4.24
N VAL A 55 0.89 -3.81 4.26
CA VAL A 55 1.50 -2.67 4.95
C VAL A 55 1.04 -1.35 4.32
N ALA A 56 1.06 -1.26 2.98
CA ALA A 56 0.60 -0.09 2.25
C ALA A 56 -0.87 0.25 2.54
N TRP A 57 -1.76 -0.76 2.50
CA TRP A 57 -3.16 -0.57 2.86
C TRP A 57 -3.35 -0.16 4.33
N SER A 58 -2.51 -0.66 5.23
CA SER A 58 -2.56 -0.29 6.64
C SER A 58 -2.15 1.17 6.86
N ALA A 59 -1.14 1.65 6.13
CA ALA A 59 -0.73 3.05 6.16
C ALA A 59 -1.82 3.98 5.63
N VAL A 60 -2.46 3.64 4.50
CA VAL A 60 -3.63 4.37 4.01
C VAL A 60 -4.74 4.37 5.05
N LYS A 61 -5.10 3.21 5.61
CA LYS A 61 -6.15 3.09 6.64
C LYS A 61 -5.89 3.88 7.92
N LYS A 62 -4.64 4.24 8.22
CA LYS A 62 -4.30 5.09 9.37
C LYS A 62 -4.70 6.55 9.15
N LYS A 63 -4.61 7.04 7.90
CA LYS A 63 -4.89 8.43 7.52
C LYS A 63 -6.26 8.60 6.87
N TYR A 64 -6.74 7.56 6.21
CA TYR A 64 -7.99 7.54 5.47
C TYR A 64 -8.90 6.45 6.00
N HIS A 65 -10.20 6.71 6.03
CA HIS A 65 -11.22 5.73 6.32
C HIS A 65 -12.12 5.53 5.10
N LYS A 66 -12.56 4.29 4.90
CA LYS A 66 -13.47 3.94 3.81
C LYS A 66 -14.89 4.40 4.16
N VAL A 67 -15.49 5.22 3.31
CA VAL A 67 -16.88 5.70 3.38
C VAL A 67 -17.61 5.26 2.12
N GLY A 68 -18.41 4.20 2.23
CA GLY A 68 -19.06 3.58 1.08
C GLY A 68 -18.02 3.01 0.10
N THR A 69 -17.95 3.59 -1.10
CA THR A 69 -16.99 3.23 -2.16
C THR A 69 -15.71 4.07 -2.15
N ASP A 70 -15.67 5.12 -1.34
CA ASP A 70 -14.64 6.15 -1.40
C ASP A 70 -13.78 6.15 -0.13
N TRP A 71 -12.60 6.75 -0.21
CA TRP A 71 -11.72 6.93 0.94
C TRP A 71 -11.66 8.41 1.31
N LYS A 72 -12.03 8.71 2.56
CA LYS A 72 -11.97 10.07 3.11
C LYS A 72 -10.88 10.16 4.15
N GLU A 73 -10.21 11.31 4.20
CA GLU A 73 -9.26 11.61 5.27
C GLU A 73 -10.00 11.58 6.61
N LYS A 74 -9.36 10.99 7.62
CA LYS A 74 -9.92 10.82 8.95
C LYS A 74 -9.90 12.11 9.75
#